data_AF-A0A0S6VV20-F1
#
_entry.id   AF-A0A0S6VV20-F1
#
_cell.length_a   1.000
_cell.length_b   1.000
_cell.length_c   1.000
_cell.angle_alpha   90.00
_cell.angle_beta   90.00
_cell.angle_gamma   90.00
#
_symmetry.space_group_name_H-M   'P 1'
#
loop_
_entity.id
_entity.type
_entity.pdbx_description
1 polymer ?
#
loop_
_entity_poly.entity_id
_entity_poly.type
_entity_poly.pdbx_seq_one_letter_code
_entity_poly.pdbx_strand_id
1 'polypeptide(L)'
;MEIIFSPFSQLARYSRAIEGTGLGLALCQRIVRLMGSELSVTSELGQGSAFSFELNLPEARDSQQIPLKASLAAAFSLASSQPLPSQDTLRQLIEYAEIGDILALRKEGERLAQSAELYPFAMQLQQYTNAFQMDKIRDVLTTYLQQGADS
;
A
#
# COMPACT_ATOMS: atom_id res chain seq x y z
N MET A 1 27.14 5.39 -24.39
CA MET A 1 26.83 5.70 -22.99
C MET A 1 25.66 4.81 -22.58
N GLU A 2 25.91 3.51 -22.36
CA GLU A 2 24.88 2.44 -22.43
C GLU A 2 24.92 1.40 -21.29
N ILE A 3 25.85 1.51 -20.34
CA ILE A 3 26.17 0.39 -19.44
C ILE A 3 25.21 0.31 -18.23
N ILE A 4 24.61 1.43 -17.82
CA ILE A 4 23.70 1.52 -16.66
C ILE A 4 22.34 0.84 -16.86
N PHE A 5 21.96 0.53 -18.11
CA PHE A 5 20.72 -0.19 -18.42
C PHE A 5 20.92 -1.70 -18.57
N SER A 6 22.17 -2.18 -18.48
CA SER A 6 22.43 -3.61 -18.52
C SER A 6 22.09 -4.24 -17.17
N PRO A 7 21.30 -5.33 -17.13
CA PRO A 7 21.11 -6.08 -15.89
C PRO A 7 22.51 -6.50 -15.36
N PHE A 8 22.68 -6.45 -14.04
CA PHE A 8 23.93 -6.77 -13.32
C PHE A 8 25.09 -5.75 -13.39
N SER A 9 24.87 -4.54 -13.90
CA SER A 9 25.85 -3.44 -13.82
C SER A 9 25.92 -2.85 -12.39
N GLN A 10 26.65 -3.50 -11.49
CA GLN A 10 27.11 -2.87 -10.25
C GLN A 10 28.52 -2.28 -10.47
N LEU A 11 28.64 -0.95 -10.42
CA LEU A 11 29.94 -0.29 -10.32
C LEU A 11 30.45 -0.51 -8.89
N ALA A 12 31.12 -1.64 -8.68
CA ALA A 12 31.67 -2.10 -7.42
C ALA A 12 32.88 -1.24 -6.97
N ARG A 13 32.67 0.04 -6.67
CA ARG A 13 33.59 0.85 -5.87
C ARG A 13 32.80 1.96 -5.18
N TYR A 14 32.22 1.67 -4.01
CA TYR A 14 32.16 2.57 -2.85
C TYR A 14 31.34 1.88 -1.74
N SER A 15 32.08 1.17 -0.89
CA SER A 15 31.92 0.77 0.53
C SER A 15 30.60 0.89 1.33
N ARG A 16 29.42 1.03 0.73
CA ARG A 16 28.15 0.77 1.42
C ARG A 16 27.32 -0.15 0.53
N ALA A 17 27.21 -1.40 0.97
CA ALA A 17 26.33 -2.38 0.38
C ALA A 17 24.89 -1.84 0.46
N ILE A 18 24.45 -1.16 -0.58
CA ILE A 18 23.03 -0.93 -0.83
C ILE A 18 22.53 -2.30 -1.30
N GLU A 19 21.82 -3.01 -0.41
CA GLU A 19 21.14 -4.26 -0.76
C GLU A 19 20.20 -4.02 -1.94
N GLY A 20 20.53 -4.61 -3.09
CA GLY A 20 19.75 -4.53 -4.30
C GLY A 20 20.45 -5.27 -5.43
N THR A 21 19.76 -6.20 -6.06
CA THR A 21 20.28 -7.10 -7.12
C THR A 21 20.65 -6.38 -8.43
N GLY A 22 20.62 -5.05 -8.47
CA GLY A 22 20.80 -4.27 -9.69
C GLY A 22 19.65 -4.42 -10.71
N LEU A 23 18.53 -5.06 -10.31
CA LEU A 23 17.39 -5.32 -11.19
C LEU A 23 16.39 -4.17 -11.28
N GLY A 24 16.39 -3.25 -10.30
CA GLY A 24 15.37 -2.20 -10.20
C GLY A 24 15.28 -1.31 -11.43
N LEU A 25 16.42 -0.80 -11.92
CA LEU A 25 16.43 0.09 -13.08
C LEU A 25 16.09 -0.64 -14.39
N ALA A 26 16.54 -1.89 -14.54
CA ALA A 26 16.19 -2.74 -15.67
C ALA A 26 14.68 -3.08 -15.69
N LEU A 27 14.07 -3.29 -14.52
CA LEU A 27 12.63 -3.50 -14.39
C LEU A 27 11.86 -2.22 -14.74
N CYS A 28 12.29 -1.06 -14.22
CA CYS A 28 11.68 0.23 -14.56
C CYS A 28 11.73 0.49 -16.08
N GLN A 29 12.87 0.23 -16.73
CA GLN A 29 12.99 0.36 -18.18
C GLN A 29 12.01 -0.56 -18.93
N ARG A 30 11.85 -1.82 -18.45
CA ARG A 30 10.90 -2.76 -19.04
C ARG A 30 9.45 -2.30 -18.87
N ILE A 31 9.08 -1.82 -17.70
CA ILE A 31 7.72 -1.31 -17.44
C ILE A 31 7.43 -0.10 -18.33
N VAL A 32 8.33 0.88 -18.39
CA VAL A 32 8.18 2.08 -19.22
C VAL A 32 8.08 1.73 -20.71
N ARG A 33 8.86 0.75 -21.19
CA ARG A 33 8.73 0.22 -22.57
C ARG A 33 7.40 -0.46 -22.84
N LEU A 34 6.87 -1.22 -21.88
CA LEU A 34 5.55 -1.84 -21.98
C LEU A 34 4.44 -0.79 -22.04
N MET A 35 4.65 0.37 -21.42
CA MET A 35 3.75 1.53 -21.51
C MET A 35 3.93 2.35 -22.81
N GLY A 36 4.78 1.89 -23.74
CA GLY A 36 4.98 2.54 -25.04
C GLY A 36 5.98 3.71 -25.01
N SER A 37 6.79 3.81 -23.96
CA SER A 37 7.70 4.94 -23.73
C SER A 37 9.13 4.53 -23.48
N GLU A 38 10.02 5.51 -23.40
CA GLU A 38 11.45 5.30 -23.20
C GLU A 38 11.97 6.03 -21.94
N LEU A 39 12.83 5.34 -21.19
CA LEU A 39 13.47 5.87 -19.99
C LEU A 39 14.80 6.53 -20.36
N SER A 40 14.88 7.85 -20.19
CA SER A 40 16.06 8.68 -20.40
C SER A 40 16.79 8.96 -19.09
N VAL A 41 18.10 9.22 -19.17
CA VAL A 41 18.93 9.58 -18.03
C VAL A 41 19.89 10.70 -18.39
N THR A 42 19.92 11.74 -17.55
CA THR A 42 20.91 12.81 -17.61
C THR A 42 21.71 12.79 -16.32
N SER A 43 23.04 12.78 -16.40
CA SER A 43 23.88 12.80 -15.21
C SER A 43 25.12 13.64 -15.46
N GLU A 44 25.45 14.46 -14.46
CA GLU A 44 26.64 15.30 -14.46
C GLU A 44 27.43 15.00 -13.18
N LEU A 45 28.74 14.82 -13.35
CA LEU A 45 29.64 14.43 -12.26
C LEU A 45 29.63 15.54 -11.19
N GLY A 46 29.21 15.19 -9.97
CA GLY A 46 29.09 16.14 -8.85
C GLY A 46 27.73 16.82 -8.72
N GLN A 47 26.82 16.66 -9.68
CA GLN A 47 25.45 17.21 -9.64
C GLN A 47 24.37 16.13 -9.47
N GLY A 48 24.73 14.85 -9.66
CA GLY A 48 23.83 13.71 -9.53
C GLY A 48 23.30 13.19 -10.87
N SER A 49 22.21 12.44 -10.80
CA SER A 49 21.56 11.81 -11.97
C SER A 49 20.06 12.01 -11.92
N ALA A 50 19.46 12.40 -13.05
CA ALA A 50 18.03 12.52 -13.25
C ALA A 50 17.55 11.48 -14.28
N PHE A 51 16.48 10.77 -13.96
CA PHE A 51 15.85 9.79 -14.83
C PHE A 51 14.45 10.27 -15.19
N SER A 52 14.11 10.29 -16.48
CA SER A 52 12.83 10.82 -16.98
C SER A 52 12.26 9.94 -18.08
N PHE A 53 10.92 9.91 -18.20
CA PHE A 53 10.19 9.27 -19.29
C PHE A 53 8.91 10.05 -19.56
N GLU A 54 8.40 9.97 -20.77
CA GLU A 54 7.18 10.66 -21.20
C GLU A 54 6.09 9.63 -21.49
N LEU A 55 4.87 9.78 -20.99
CA LEU A 55 3.75 8.88 -21.27
C LEU A 55 2.62 9.62 -21.98
N ASN A 56 2.13 9.04 -23.07
CA ASN A 56 0.92 9.50 -23.73
C ASN A 56 -0.30 8.81 -23.10
N LEU A 57 -0.93 9.47 -22.13
CA LEU A 57 -2.13 8.97 -21.49
C LEU A 57 -3.38 9.56 -22.16
N PRO A 58 -4.42 8.75 -22.45
CA PRO A 58 -5.68 9.30 -22.92
C PRO A 58 -6.28 10.20 -21.84
N GLU A 59 -6.79 11.35 -22.26
CA GLU A 59 -7.58 12.21 -21.38
C GLU A 59 -8.77 11.41 -20.85
N ALA A 60 -8.90 11.34 -19.53
CA ALA A 60 -10.00 10.62 -18.89
C ALA A 60 -11.32 11.30 -19.22
N ARG A 61 -11.99 10.84 -20.28
CA ARG A 61 -13.37 11.22 -20.55
C ARG A 61 -14.25 10.48 -19.56
N ASP A 62 -14.91 11.28 -18.73
CA ASP A 62 -15.86 10.87 -17.71
C ASP A 62 -15.23 10.19 -16.49
N SER A 63 -14.46 10.99 -15.73
CA SER A 63 -14.53 10.82 -14.29
C SER A 63 -15.79 11.55 -13.85
N GLN A 64 -16.83 10.80 -13.47
CA GLN A 64 -17.74 11.32 -12.48
C GLN A 64 -16.87 11.74 -11.31
N GLN A 65 -16.61 13.04 -11.22
CA GLN A 65 -15.90 13.64 -10.10
C GLN A 65 -16.78 13.41 -8.89
N ILE A 66 -16.65 12.25 -8.24
CA ILE A 66 -17.09 12.11 -6.87
C ILE A 66 -16.12 13.02 -6.11
N PRO A 67 -16.58 14.13 -5.52
CA PRO A 67 -15.70 14.97 -4.74
C PRO A 67 -15.04 14.08 -3.69
N LEU A 68 -13.71 14.09 -3.60
CA LEU A 68 -12.95 13.25 -2.64
C LEU A 68 -13.46 13.44 -1.19
N LYS A 69 -14.02 14.62 -0.89
CA LYS A 69 -14.70 14.93 0.37
C LYS A 69 -16.04 14.22 0.56
N ALA A 70 -16.86 14.13 -0.49
CA ALA A 70 -18.16 13.45 -0.44
C ALA A 70 -18.00 11.93 -0.44
N SER A 71 -16.97 11.39 -1.10
CA SER A 71 -16.69 9.97 -1.11
C SER A 71 -16.26 9.44 0.26
N LEU A 72 -15.51 10.23 1.05
CA LEU A 72 -15.12 9.83 2.41
C LEU A 72 -16.34 9.81 3.34
N ALA A 73 -17.22 10.82 3.22
CA ALA A 73 -18.47 10.90 3.98
C ALA A 73 -19.47 9.80 3.59
N ALA A 74 -19.55 9.44 2.30
CA ALA A 74 -20.37 8.32 1.83
C ALA A 74 -19.78 6.96 2.24
N ALA A 75 -18.46 6.79 2.21
CA ALA A 75 -17.80 5.59 2.74
C ALA A 75 -18.01 5.44 4.26
N PHE A 76 -17.99 6.56 5.01
CA PHE A 76 -18.38 6.57 6.42
C PHE A 76 -19.88 6.32 6.64
N SER A 77 -20.74 6.82 5.75
CA SER A 77 -22.20 6.61 5.82
C SER A 77 -22.62 5.20 5.38
N LEU A 78 -21.79 4.47 4.62
CA LEU A 78 -21.96 3.05 4.34
C LEU A 78 -21.39 2.18 5.47
N ALA A 79 -20.43 2.71 6.25
CA ALA A 79 -19.89 2.04 7.43
C ALA A 79 -20.91 1.93 8.58
N SER A 80 -21.96 2.75 8.60
CA SER A 80 -23.08 2.59 9.56
C SER A 80 -24.00 1.39 9.26
N SER A 81 -23.71 0.57 8.24
CA SER A 81 -24.38 -0.70 7.98
C SER A 81 -23.40 -1.86 7.75
N GLN A 82 -22.11 -1.69 8.05
CA GLN A 82 -21.18 -2.82 8.01
C GLN A 82 -21.43 -3.71 9.24
N PRO A 83 -21.52 -5.03 9.06
CA PRO A 83 -21.48 -5.93 10.20
C PRO A 83 -20.10 -5.79 10.85
N LEU A 84 -20.07 -5.25 12.07
CA LEU A 84 -18.86 -5.22 12.87
C LEU A 84 -18.64 -6.60 13.52
N PRO A 85 -17.38 -7.03 13.68
CA PRO A 85 -17.10 -8.19 14.51
C PRO A 85 -17.50 -7.90 15.96
N SER A 86 -17.74 -8.96 16.74
CA SER A 86 -18.10 -8.82 18.16
C SER A 86 -17.09 -7.95 18.92
N GLN A 87 -17.56 -7.24 19.96
CA GLN A 87 -16.68 -6.38 20.77
C GLN A 87 -15.49 -7.15 21.37
N ASP A 88 -15.68 -8.44 21.69
CA ASP A 88 -14.60 -9.31 22.15
C ASP A 88 -13.52 -9.52 21.10
N THR A 89 -13.92 -9.70 19.83
CA THR A 89 -12.98 -9.85 18.71
C THR A 89 -12.21 -8.55 18.48
N LEU A 90 -12.86 -7.40 18.57
CA LEU A 90 -12.19 -6.10 18.44
C LEU A 90 -11.16 -5.87 19.56
N ARG A 91 -11.51 -6.19 20.81
CA ARG A 91 -10.58 -6.09 21.94
C ARG A 91 -9.37 -7.00 21.74
N GLN A 92 -9.58 -8.23 21.30
CA GLN A 92 -8.50 -9.19 21.03
C GLN A 92 -7.57 -8.69 19.90
N LEU A 93 -8.13 -8.10 18.84
CA LEU A 93 -7.34 -7.49 17.76
C LEU A 93 -6.53 -6.27 18.24
N ILE A 94 -7.12 -5.42 19.10
CA ILE A 94 -6.40 -4.27 19.68
C ILE A 94 -5.24 -4.76 20.54
N GLU A 95 -5.46 -5.78 21.38
CA GLU A 95 -4.43 -6.39 22.20
C GLU A 95 -3.27 -6.94 21.34
N TYR A 96 -3.57 -7.66 20.25
CA TYR A 96 -2.53 -8.10 19.32
C TYR A 96 -1.78 -6.94 18.66
N ALA A 97 -2.46 -5.84 18.35
CA ALA A 97 -1.81 -4.65 17.81
C ALA A 97 -0.97 -3.91 18.85
N GLU A 98 -1.34 -3.91 20.12
CA GLU A 98 -0.56 -3.34 21.23
C GLU A 98 0.70 -4.15 21.53
N ILE A 99 0.58 -5.47 21.56
CA ILE A 99 1.71 -6.40 21.77
C ILE A 99 2.59 -6.49 20.51
N GLY A 100 2.09 -6.06 19.35
CA GLY A 100 2.81 -6.12 18.07
C GLY A 100 2.80 -7.50 17.43
N ASP A 101 1.84 -8.35 17.78
CA ASP A 101 1.68 -9.70 17.23
C ASP A 101 0.93 -9.67 15.88
N ILE A 102 1.71 -9.38 14.84
CA ILE A 102 1.26 -9.30 13.45
C ILE A 102 0.72 -10.65 12.95
N LEU A 103 1.26 -11.75 13.45
CA LEU A 103 0.87 -13.09 13.03
C LEU A 103 -0.51 -13.44 13.58
N ALA A 104 -0.78 -13.10 14.84
CA ALA A 104 -2.10 -13.24 15.44
C ALA A 104 -3.14 -12.35 14.72
N LEU A 105 -2.79 -11.09 14.41
CA LEU A 105 -3.64 -10.19 13.62
C LEU A 105 -3.99 -10.77 12.24
N ARG A 106 -3.01 -11.32 11.54
CA ARG A 106 -3.23 -11.93 10.21
C ARG A 106 -4.14 -13.14 10.30
N LYS A 107 -3.85 -14.05 11.23
CA LYS A 107 -4.62 -15.28 11.44
C LYS A 107 -6.08 -14.96 11.79
N GLU A 108 -6.28 -13.96 12.64
CA GLU A 108 -7.62 -13.50 13.02
C GLU A 108 -8.33 -12.79 11.87
N GLY A 109 -7.62 -11.97 11.09
CA GLY A 109 -8.12 -11.39 9.85
C GLY A 109 -8.55 -12.43 8.82
N GLU A 110 -7.77 -13.50 8.62
CA GLU A 110 -8.15 -14.62 7.75
C GLU A 110 -9.38 -15.37 8.26
N ARG A 111 -9.52 -15.56 9.58
CA ARG A 111 -10.72 -16.15 10.19
C ARG A 111 -11.95 -15.29 9.92
N LEU A 112 -11.82 -13.97 10.04
CA LEU A 112 -12.90 -13.03 9.78
C LEU A 112 -13.28 -12.98 8.29
N ALA A 113 -12.32 -13.20 7.38
CA ALA A 113 -12.58 -13.26 5.95
C ALA A 113 -13.42 -14.49 5.53
N GLN A 114 -13.53 -15.52 6.37
CA GLN A 114 -14.39 -16.69 6.10
C GLN A 114 -15.88 -16.35 6.20
N SER A 115 -16.23 -15.31 6.97
CA SER A 115 -17.59 -14.81 7.06
C SER A 115 -17.84 -13.76 5.98
N ALA A 116 -18.78 -14.02 5.07
CA ALA A 116 -19.13 -13.10 3.98
C ALA A 116 -19.55 -11.70 4.50
N GLU A 117 -20.13 -11.65 5.70
CA GLU A 117 -20.48 -10.43 6.41
C GLU A 117 -19.23 -9.61 6.79
N LEU A 118 -18.22 -10.26 7.38
CA LEU A 118 -17.02 -9.61 7.92
C LEU A 118 -15.89 -9.47 6.89
N TYR A 119 -16.07 -9.98 5.68
CA TYR A 119 -15.12 -9.91 4.57
C TYR A 119 -14.54 -8.50 4.32
N PRO A 120 -15.32 -7.41 4.21
CA PRO A 120 -14.76 -6.08 3.97
C PRO A 120 -13.89 -5.58 5.13
N PHE A 121 -14.25 -5.88 6.37
CA PHE A 121 -13.44 -5.56 7.56
C PHE A 121 -12.13 -6.36 7.55
N ALA A 122 -12.22 -7.66 7.28
CA ALA A 122 -11.07 -8.55 7.23
C ALA A 122 -10.05 -8.12 6.16
N MET A 123 -10.52 -7.73 4.98
CA MET A 123 -9.65 -7.21 3.90
C MET A 123 -8.94 -5.93 4.31
N GLN A 124 -9.63 -5.02 4.98
CA GLN A 124 -9.04 -3.77 5.48
C GLN A 124 -7.98 -4.04 6.55
N LEU A 125 -8.27 -4.94 7.51
CA LEU A 125 -7.29 -5.37 8.50
C LEU A 125 -6.05 -5.98 7.83
N GLN A 126 -6.24 -6.92 6.90
CA GLN A 126 -5.15 -7.56 6.16
C GLN A 126 -4.30 -6.56 5.37
N GLN A 127 -4.92 -5.54 4.76
CA GLN A 127 -4.18 -4.49 4.06
C GLN A 127 -3.21 -3.78 5.00
N TYR A 128 -3.68 -3.37 6.19
CA TYR A 128 -2.82 -2.70 7.16
C TYR A 128 -1.78 -3.63 7.79
N THR A 129 -2.14 -4.90 8.03
CA THR A 129 -1.22 -5.92 8.53
C THR A 129 -0.11 -6.22 7.52
N ASN A 130 -0.42 -6.31 6.23
CA ASN A 130 0.55 -6.50 5.15
C ASN A 130 1.45 -5.27 4.95
N ALA A 131 0.90 -4.07 5.19
CA ALA A 131 1.66 -2.83 5.16
C ALA A 131 2.44 -2.55 6.46
N PHE A 132 2.38 -3.42 7.46
CA PHE A 132 3.00 -3.25 8.79
C PHE A 132 2.60 -1.93 9.49
N GLN A 133 1.41 -1.40 9.20
CA GLN A 133 0.96 -0.10 9.72
C GLN A 133 0.28 -0.24 11.09
N MET A 134 1.04 -0.62 12.12
CA MET A 134 0.52 -0.92 13.48
C MET A 134 -0.24 0.24 14.12
N ASP A 135 0.26 1.47 13.98
CA ASP A 135 -0.40 2.64 14.57
C ASP A 135 -1.76 2.87 13.92
N LYS A 136 -1.85 2.73 12.59
CA LYS A 136 -3.13 2.82 11.88
C LYS A 136 -4.07 1.68 12.23
N ILE A 137 -3.56 0.47 12.46
CA ILE A 137 -4.38 -0.67 12.89
C ILE A 137 -5.04 -0.34 14.22
N ARG A 138 -4.29 0.17 15.20
CA ARG A 138 -4.86 0.57 16.51
C ARG A 138 -5.89 1.68 16.36
N ASP A 139 -5.59 2.73 15.61
CA ASP A 139 -6.51 3.86 15.42
C ASP A 139 -7.83 3.39 14.82
N VAL A 140 -7.76 2.55 13.78
CA VAL A 140 -8.92 2.00 13.08
C VAL A 140 -9.72 1.08 13.99
N LEU A 141 -9.07 0.14 14.68
CA LEU A 141 -9.76 -0.80 15.59
C LEU A 141 -10.41 -0.08 16.78
N THR A 142 -9.73 0.92 17.35
CA THR A 142 -10.27 1.73 18.46
C THR A 142 -11.48 2.55 18.01
N THR A 143 -11.42 3.10 16.79
CA THR A 143 -12.55 3.82 16.18
C THR A 143 -13.75 2.90 16.00
N TYR A 144 -13.54 1.66 15.52
CA TYR A 144 -14.63 0.68 15.37
C TYR A 144 -15.22 0.24 16.70
N LEU A 145 -14.40 0.07 17.75
CA LEU A 145 -14.89 -0.25 19.09
C LEU A 145 -15.80 0.86 19.66
N GLN A 146 -15.46 2.14 19.39
CA GLN A 146 -16.27 3.28 19.80
C GLN A 146 -17.58 3.37 19.01
N GLN A 147 -17.56 3.10 17.70
CA GLN A 147 -18.77 3.11 16.86
C GLN A 147 -19.76 1.99 17.21
N GLY A 148 -19.26 0.79 17.57
CA GLY A 148 -20.10 -0.33 18.01
C GLY A 148 -20.58 -0.23 19.47
N ALA A 149 -20.27 0.86 20.19
CA ALA A 149 -20.76 1.13 21.54
C ALA A 149 -21.96 2.10 21.57
N ASP A 150 -22.23 2.79 20.46
CA ASP A 150 -23.30 3.80 20.30
C ASP A 150 -24.54 3.27 19.54
N SER A 151 -24.65 1.95 19.33
CA SER A 151 -25.82 1.25 18.74
C SER A 151 -26.34 0.16 19.68
#